data_AF-A0AAV0CR72-F1
#
_entry.id   AF-A0AAV0CR72-F1
#
_cell.length_a   1.000
_cell.length_b   1.000
_cell.length_c   1.000
_cell.angle_alpha   90.00
_cell.angle_beta   90.00
_cell.angle_gamma   90.00
#
_symmetry.space_group_name_H-M   'P 1'
#
loop_
_entity.id
_entity.type
_entity.pdbx_description
1 polymer ?
#
loop_
_entity_poly.entity_id
_entity_poly.type
_entity_poly.pdbx_seq_one_letter_code
_entity_poly.pdbx_strand_id
1 'polypeptide(L)'
;MSFFGILQSLLFVSFFLIKCDGTDDEFLVNATLVRSDPEAVCLTGKPAAYYFDHGFGDGVRNWLVYLEGGAWCNLPEYCATAYAHTRNLTLDPKPYSFKDILSKKKEENPGHQDLFQRRTHIQSSNA
;
A
#
# COMPACT_ATOMS: atom_id res chain seq x y z
N MET A 1 47.59 -16.10 -18.70
CA MET A 1 46.34 -15.29 -18.65
C MET A 1 46.75 -13.83 -18.52
N SER A 2 46.41 -13.01 -19.52
CA SER A 2 46.87 -11.62 -19.60
C SER A 2 46.30 -10.79 -18.45
N PHE A 3 47.13 -9.91 -17.87
CA PHE A 3 46.74 -8.92 -16.86
C PHE A 3 45.51 -8.11 -17.30
N PHE A 4 45.36 -7.90 -18.61
CA PHE A 4 44.22 -7.25 -19.24
C PHE A 4 42.90 -8.01 -19.04
N GLY A 5 42.93 -9.35 -19.10
CA GLY A 5 41.74 -10.19 -18.90
C GLY A 5 41.30 -10.27 -17.44
N ILE A 6 42.24 -10.10 -16.50
CA ILE A 6 41.95 -10.01 -15.06
C ILE A 6 41.28 -8.66 -14.76
N LEU A 7 41.82 -7.56 -15.29
CA LEU A 7 41.24 -6.22 -15.09
C LEU A 7 39.84 -6.11 -15.69
N GLN A 8 39.61 -6.67 -16.88
CA GLN A 8 38.30 -6.67 -17.51
C GLN A 8 37.29 -7.53 -16.75
N SER A 9 37.71 -8.71 -16.25
CA SER A 9 36.88 -9.54 -15.37
C SER A 9 36.53 -8.84 -14.06
N LEU A 10 37.49 -8.12 -13.45
CA LEU A 10 37.25 -7.37 -12.21
C LEU A 10 36.29 -6.18 -12.41
N LEU A 11 36.37 -5.49 -13.56
CA LEU A 11 35.42 -4.43 -13.92
C LEU A 11 34.01 -4.97 -14.15
N PHE A 12 33.88 -6.13 -14.81
CA PHE A 12 32.59 -6.81 -14.97
C PHE A 12 32.00 -7.28 -13.64
N VAL A 13 32.82 -7.86 -12.75
CA VAL A 13 32.39 -8.28 -11.41
C VAL A 13 31.95 -7.06 -10.58
N SER A 14 32.67 -5.94 -10.66
CA SER A 14 32.25 -4.68 -10.02
C SER A 14 30.90 -4.19 -10.56
N PHE A 15 30.68 -4.25 -11.88
CA PHE A 15 29.40 -3.87 -12.50
C PHE A 15 28.23 -4.79 -12.09
N PHE A 16 28.49 -6.08 -11.83
CA PHE A 16 27.49 -7.02 -11.30
C PHE A 16 27.31 -6.95 -9.77
N LEU A 17 28.31 -6.48 -9.02
CA LEU A 17 28.24 -6.24 -7.58
C LEU A 17 27.59 -4.90 -7.22
N ILE A 18 27.41 -3.99 -8.19
CA ILE A 18 26.37 -2.94 -8.12
C ILE A 18 25.00 -3.60 -8.33
N LYS A 19 24.67 -4.55 -7.46
CA LYS A 19 23.29 -4.93 -7.21
C LYS A 19 22.76 -3.79 -6.34
N CYS A 20 21.72 -3.11 -6.81
CA CYS A 20 21.05 -2.04 -6.06
C CYS A 20 20.80 -2.54 -4.64
N ASP A 21 21.53 -2.00 -3.66
CA ASP A 21 21.15 -2.09 -2.25
C ASP A 21 19.97 -1.13 -2.07
N GLY A 22 18.85 -1.49 -2.70
CA GLY A 22 17.57 -0.87 -2.46
C GLY A 22 17.10 -1.36 -1.12
N THR A 23 17.57 -0.73 -0.05
CA THR A 23 16.79 -0.69 1.19
C THR A 23 15.56 0.17 0.88
N ASP A 24 14.59 -0.44 0.20
CA ASP A 24 13.28 0.16 0.03
C ASP A 24 12.66 0.22 1.42
N ASP A 25 12.84 1.37 2.08
CA ASP A 25 12.08 1.71 3.26
C ASP A 25 10.60 1.70 2.82
N GLU A 26 9.91 0.65 3.25
CA GLU A 26 8.55 0.38 2.85
C GLU A 26 7.66 1.41 3.57
N PHE A 27 6.92 2.22 2.80
CA PHE A 27 6.06 3.25 3.39
C PHE A 27 4.78 2.61 3.97
N LEU A 28 4.94 1.95 5.12
CA LEU A 28 3.90 1.26 5.84
C LEU A 28 3.05 2.25 6.64
N VAL A 29 1.73 2.17 6.44
CA VAL A 29 0.75 2.95 7.16
C VAL A 29 -0.13 2.00 7.97
N ASN A 30 -0.36 2.32 9.24
CA ASN A 30 -1.23 1.53 10.10
C ASN A 30 -2.71 1.85 9.84
N ALA A 31 -3.57 0.85 10.02
CA ALA A 31 -5.00 1.02 9.92
C ALA A 31 -5.55 1.82 11.11
N THR A 32 -6.58 2.62 10.85
CA THR A 32 -7.41 3.29 11.85
C THR A 32 -8.84 2.75 11.74
N LEU A 33 -9.36 2.22 12.84
CA LEU A 33 -10.74 1.74 12.92
C LEU A 33 -11.71 2.91 13.13
N VAL A 34 -12.82 2.90 12.41
CA VAL A 34 -13.91 3.86 12.61
C VAL A 34 -14.68 3.48 13.86
N ARG A 35 -14.44 4.21 14.95
CA ARG A 35 -15.11 3.98 16.26
C ARG A 35 -16.21 4.98 16.57
N SER A 36 -16.22 6.11 15.87
CA SER A 36 -17.19 7.19 16.09
C SER A 36 -18.58 6.88 15.54
N ASP A 37 -18.67 5.94 14.59
CA ASP A 37 -19.91 5.54 13.92
C ASP A 37 -20.06 4.01 13.99
N PRO A 38 -20.95 3.49 14.84
CA PRO A 38 -21.19 2.06 14.96
C PRO A 38 -21.80 1.40 13.72
N GLU A 39 -22.41 2.18 12.81
CA GLU A 39 -23.03 1.66 11.59
C GLU A 39 -22.02 1.52 10.44
N ALA A 40 -20.85 2.15 10.57
CA ALA A 40 -19.76 2.03 9.61
C ALA A 40 -19.01 0.70 9.80
N VAL A 41 -19.56 -0.38 9.23
CA VAL A 41 -19.04 -1.74 9.36
C VAL A 41 -18.71 -2.40 8.02
N CYS A 42 -17.74 -3.31 8.03
CA CYS A 42 -17.45 -4.23 6.94
C CYS A 42 -18.56 -5.29 6.80
N LEU A 43 -18.50 -6.09 5.73
CA LEU A 43 -19.48 -7.16 5.45
C LEU A 43 -19.62 -8.18 6.60
N THR A 44 -18.57 -8.36 7.41
CA THR A 44 -18.54 -9.25 8.59
C THR A 44 -19.07 -8.60 9.87
N GLY A 45 -19.51 -7.33 9.82
CA GLY A 45 -20.00 -6.57 10.98
C GLY A 45 -18.90 -5.95 11.86
N LYS A 46 -17.62 -6.16 11.53
CA LYS A 46 -16.51 -5.47 12.21
C LYS A 46 -16.44 -3.99 11.79
N PRO A 47 -15.91 -3.08 12.64
CA PRO A 47 -15.77 -1.67 12.29
C PRO A 47 -14.98 -1.46 10.99
N ALA A 48 -15.40 -0.54 10.14
CA ALA A 48 -14.65 -0.18 8.94
C ALA A 48 -13.26 0.39 9.29
N ALA A 49 -12.31 0.28 8.36
CA ALA A 49 -10.93 0.73 8.55
C ALA A 49 -10.44 1.59 7.39
N TYR A 50 -9.56 2.53 7.69
CA TYR A 50 -8.84 3.32 6.69
C TYR A 50 -7.39 3.51 7.11
N TYR A 51 -6.52 3.75 6.14
CA TYR A 51 -5.12 4.08 6.33
C TYR A 51 -4.94 5.54 5.96
N PHE A 52 -4.31 6.33 6.82
CA PHE A 52 -4.21 7.77 6.63
C PHE A 52 -2.78 8.26 6.81
N ASP A 53 -2.28 8.91 5.76
CA ASP A 53 -1.08 9.73 5.82
C ASP A 53 -1.48 11.20 5.81
N HIS A 54 -1.06 11.93 6.84
CA HIS A 54 -1.47 13.31 7.10
C HIS A 54 -0.79 14.32 6.17
N GLY A 55 0.30 13.93 5.51
CA GLY A 55 1.04 14.80 4.60
C GLY A 55 1.74 15.97 5.30
N PHE A 56 2.45 16.78 4.52
CA PHE A 56 3.14 17.98 5.01
C PHE A 56 3.26 19.06 3.92
N GLY A 57 3.66 20.27 4.31
CA GLY A 57 3.90 21.38 3.39
C GLY A 57 2.64 21.90 2.69
N ASP A 58 2.80 22.43 1.49
CA ASP A 58 1.71 23.08 0.74
C ASP A 58 0.68 22.10 0.16
N GLY A 59 1.08 20.83 -0.03
CA GLY A 59 0.22 19.78 -0.57
C GLY A 59 -0.83 19.24 0.40
N VAL A 60 -0.82 19.65 1.69
CA VAL A 60 -1.78 19.13 2.69
C VAL A 60 -3.22 19.45 2.35
N ARG A 61 -3.51 20.48 1.53
CA ARG A 61 -4.90 20.82 1.17
C ARG A 61 -5.48 19.92 0.09
N ASN A 62 -4.64 19.16 -0.61
CA ASN A 62 -5.05 18.25 -1.65
C ASN A 62 -5.16 16.84 -1.07
N TRP A 63 -6.31 16.22 -1.32
CA TRP A 63 -6.63 14.90 -0.81
C TRP A 63 -6.67 13.89 -1.94
N LEU A 64 -6.03 12.74 -1.71
CA LEU A 64 -6.22 11.54 -2.50
C LEU A 64 -6.94 10.51 -1.64
N VAL A 65 -8.15 10.15 -2.06
CA VAL A 65 -8.93 9.07 -1.46
C VAL A 65 -8.92 7.90 -2.43
N TYR A 66 -8.27 6.82 -2.03
CA TYR A 66 -8.17 5.58 -2.79
C TYR A 66 -9.13 4.55 -2.20
N LEU A 67 -10.00 4.01 -3.04
CA LEU A 67 -10.94 2.96 -2.70
C LEU A 67 -10.42 1.64 -3.26
N GLU A 68 -10.10 0.70 -2.37
CA GLU A 68 -9.60 -0.60 -2.80
C GLU A 68 -10.69 -1.36 -3.58
N GLY A 69 -10.31 -1.95 -4.71
CA GLY A 69 -11.16 -2.88 -5.45
C GLY A 69 -11.13 -4.30 -4.85
N GLY A 70 -11.63 -5.28 -5.60
CA GLY A 70 -11.52 -6.69 -5.18
C GLY A 70 -12.72 -7.58 -5.49
N ALA A 71 -13.37 -7.37 -6.65
CA ALA A 71 -14.65 -7.99 -7.02
C ALA A 71 -15.80 -7.61 -6.09
N TRP A 72 -16.94 -8.27 -6.24
CA TRP A 72 -18.15 -8.03 -5.45
C TRP A 72 -18.96 -9.33 -5.30
N CYS A 73 -19.99 -9.30 -4.47
CA CYS A 73 -20.97 -10.35 -4.30
C CYS A 73 -22.38 -9.73 -4.24
N ASN A 74 -23.43 -10.47 -4.61
CA ASN A 74 -24.79 -9.94 -4.75
C ASN A 74 -25.88 -10.75 -4.02
N LEU A 75 -25.59 -11.98 -3.62
CA LEU A 75 -26.49 -12.83 -2.85
C LEU A 75 -26.14 -12.72 -1.36
N PRO A 76 -27.02 -12.20 -0.50
CA PRO A 76 -26.70 -11.89 0.89
C PRO A 76 -26.10 -13.07 1.68
N GLU A 77 -26.68 -14.26 1.52
CA GLU A 77 -26.20 -15.47 2.20
C GLU A 77 -24.80 -15.88 1.74
N TYR A 78 -24.54 -15.83 0.43
CA TYR A 78 -23.22 -16.09 -0.14
C TYR A 78 -22.19 -15.05 0.29
N CYS A 79 -22.58 -13.77 0.30
CA CYS A 79 -21.74 -12.65 0.75
C CYS A 79 -21.28 -12.82 2.20
N ALA A 80 -22.24 -13.06 3.10
CA ALA A 80 -21.96 -13.14 4.53
C ALA A 80 -21.15 -14.39 4.93
N THR A 81 -21.15 -15.44 4.10
CA THR A 81 -20.51 -16.72 4.42
C THR A 81 -19.32 -17.01 3.51
N ALA A 82 -19.57 -17.57 2.32
CA ALA A 82 -18.54 -18.06 1.42
C ALA A 82 -17.61 -16.95 0.95
N TYR A 83 -18.15 -15.81 0.51
CA TYR A 83 -17.33 -14.69 0.05
C TYR A 83 -16.46 -14.14 1.19
N ALA A 84 -17.05 -13.95 2.38
CA ALA A 84 -16.32 -13.47 3.56
C ALA A 84 -15.19 -14.42 3.98
N HIS A 85 -15.45 -15.73 3.98
CA HIS A 85 -14.46 -16.73 4.35
C HIS A 85 -13.35 -16.87 3.31
N THR A 86 -13.69 -16.98 2.01
CA THR A 86 -12.69 -17.14 0.93
C THR A 86 -11.74 -15.95 0.83
N ARG A 87 -12.20 -14.76 1.23
CA ARG A 87 -11.38 -13.53 1.22
C ARG A 87 -10.73 -13.21 2.56
N ASN A 88 -10.87 -14.08 3.57
CA ASN A 88 -10.34 -13.90 4.92
C ASN A 88 -10.73 -12.54 5.55
N LEU A 89 -11.99 -12.13 5.37
CA LEU A 89 -12.53 -10.83 5.81
C LEU A 89 -12.62 -10.68 7.35
N THR A 90 -12.28 -11.73 8.09
CA THR A 90 -12.32 -11.78 9.57
C THR A 90 -10.99 -11.45 10.23
N LEU A 91 -9.90 -11.29 9.45
CA LEU A 91 -8.58 -10.94 9.96
C LEU A 91 -8.48 -9.45 10.21
N ASP A 92 -7.86 -9.09 11.33
CA ASP A 92 -7.55 -7.70 11.68
C ASP A 92 -6.71 -7.03 10.56
N PRO A 93 -6.91 -5.72 10.31
CA PRO A 93 -6.26 -5.04 9.22
C PRO A 93 -4.78 -4.92 9.54
N LYS A 94 -3.95 -5.27 8.56
CA LYS A 94 -2.49 -5.23 8.68
C LYS A 94 -1.98 -3.89 8.17
N PRO A 95 -0.78 -3.45 8.59
CA PRO A 95 -0.16 -2.28 7.98
C PRO A 95 -0.13 -2.40 6.46
N TYR A 96 -0.52 -1.34 5.77
CA TYR A 96 -0.60 -1.30 4.31
C TYR A 96 0.56 -0.51 3.74
N SER A 97 1.18 -1.02 2.69
CA SER A 97 2.31 -0.41 2.01
C SER A 97 1.83 0.55 0.94
N PHE A 98 2.04 1.85 1.15
CA PHE A 98 1.65 2.89 0.20
C PHE A 98 2.64 2.91 -0.96
N LYS A 99 2.18 2.40 -2.11
CA LYS A 99 2.92 2.31 -3.38
C LYS A 99 2.21 3.07 -4.49
N ASP A 100 2.82 3.10 -5.67
CA ASP A 100 2.25 3.71 -6.87
C ASP A 100 1.78 5.15 -6.58
N ILE A 101 0.53 5.49 -6.90
CA ILE A 101 -0.05 6.83 -6.68
C ILE A 101 -0.13 7.25 -5.20
N LEU A 102 -0.09 6.28 -4.27
CA LEU A 102 -0.05 6.54 -2.83
C LEU A 102 1.39 6.75 -2.32
N SER A 103 2.40 6.41 -3.12
CA SER A 103 3.80 6.54 -2.72
C SER A 103 4.21 8.00 -2.53
N LYS A 104 5.17 8.20 -1.63
CA LYS A 104 5.92 9.46 -1.44
C LYS A 104 7.15 9.51 -2.33
N LYS A 105 7.60 8.38 -2.87
CA LYS A 105 8.79 8.31 -3.72
C LYS A 105 8.45 8.85 -5.10
N LYS A 106 9.29 9.74 -5.61
CA LYS A 106 9.10 10.36 -6.93
C LYS A 106 9.21 9.33 -8.05
N GLU A 107 10.00 8.29 -7.83
CA GLU A 107 10.24 7.19 -8.76
C GLU A 107 8.98 6.34 -8.97
N GLU A 108 8.17 6.17 -7.92
CA GLU A 108 6.91 5.42 -7.94
C GLU A 108 5.70 6.32 -8.27
N ASN A 109 5.75 7.60 -7.86
CA ASN A 109 4.67 8.56 -8.02
C ASN A 109 5.10 9.86 -8.71
N PRO A 110 5.59 9.79 -9.97
CA PRO A 110 6.15 10.95 -10.63
C PRO A 110 5.11 12.03 -10.88
N GLY A 111 5.40 13.25 -10.41
CA GLY A 111 4.58 14.44 -10.64
C GLY A 111 3.46 14.65 -9.62
N HIS A 112 3.15 13.65 -8.78
CA HIS A 112 2.07 13.75 -7.78
C HIS A 112 2.53 13.52 -6.34
N GLN A 113 3.79 13.14 -6.14
CA GLN A 113 4.34 12.85 -4.80
C GLN A 113 4.16 14.01 -3.81
N ASP A 114 4.17 15.24 -4.31
CA ASP A 114 3.95 16.47 -3.51
C ASP A 114 2.57 17.10 -3.70
N LEU A 115 1.80 16.63 -4.69
CA LEU A 115 0.47 17.17 -4.97
C LEU A 115 -0.52 16.68 -3.94
N PHE A 116 -0.61 15.38 -3.70
CA PHE A 116 -1.56 14.77 -2.76
C PHE A 116 -0.84 14.31 -1.50
N GLN A 117 -0.58 15.25 -0.59
CA GLN A 117 0.12 14.92 0.64
C GLN A 117 -0.81 14.24 1.65
N ARG A 118 -2.12 14.56 1.64
CA ARG A 118 -3.10 13.78 2.40
C ARG A 118 -3.61 12.60 1.58
N ARG A 119 -3.29 11.40 2.04
CA ARG A 119 -3.63 10.14 1.36
C ARG A 119 -4.43 9.26 2.28
N THR A 120 -5.57 8.80 1.79
CA THR A 120 -6.43 7.85 2.50
C THR A 120 -6.64 6.62 1.63
N HIS A 121 -6.31 5.44 2.15
CA HIS A 121 -6.69 4.16 1.56
C HIS A 121 -7.84 3.58 2.38
N ILE A 122 -8.99 3.35 1.78
CA ILE A 122 -10.16 2.77 2.45
C ILE A 122 -10.23 1.28 2.08
N GLN A 123 -10.22 0.43 3.09
CA GLN A 123 -10.33 -1.01 2.92
C GLN A 123 -11.77 -1.45 3.22
N SER A 124 -12.44 -1.99 2.21
CA SER A 124 -13.85 -2.40 2.30
C SER A 124 -14.04 -3.82 2.87
N SER A 125 -12.96 -4.58 2.96
CA SER A 125 -13.00 -6.04 3.04
C SER A 125 -12.71 -6.55 4.46
N ASN A 126 -11.64 -6.09 5.11
CA ASN A 126 -11.18 -6.67 6.37
C ASN A 126 -11.01 -5.60 7.45
N ALA A 127 -11.30 -5.98 8.69
CA ALA A 127 -11.00 -5.26 9.91
C ALA A 127 -10.78 -6.24 11.07
#